data_AF-Q2RY13-F1
#
_entry.id   AF-Q2RY13-F1
#
_cell.length_a   1.000
_cell.length_b   1.000
_cell.length_c   1.000
_cell.angle_alpha   90.00
_cell.angle_beta   90.00
_cell.angle_gamma   90.00
#
_symmetry.space_group_name_H-M   'P 1'
#
loop_
_entity.id
_entity.type
_entity.pdbx_description
1 polymer ?
#
loop_
_entity_poly.entity_id
_entity_poly.type
_entity_poly.pdbx_seq_one_letter_code
_entity_poly.pdbx_strand_id
1 'polypeptide(L)'
;MHTLRFAFPFLLSGLSLTAALPVVAQIPTAAPITEAARRFGLSADLIRAVLRLESGGDPQARSPKGALGLMQIMPETWTDLRRRHALGDDPFDPRDSILAGAAYLRELLDHYGSPGFLAA
;
A
#
# COMPACT_ATOMS: atom_id res chain seq x y z
N MET A 1 23.83 4.24 -20.23
CA MET A 1 22.96 5.28 -19.67
C MET A 1 21.54 5.01 -20.18
N HIS A 2 20.74 4.28 -19.40
CA HIS A 2 19.41 3.83 -19.81
C HIS A 2 18.36 4.87 -19.44
N THR A 3 17.74 5.42 -20.47
CA THR A 3 16.55 6.26 -20.47
C THR A 3 15.31 5.41 -20.12
N LEU A 4 14.65 5.66 -18.98
CA LEU A 4 13.30 5.13 -18.75
C LEU A 4 12.29 6.03 -19.48
N ARG A 5 11.70 5.48 -20.54
CA ARG A 5 10.52 6.02 -21.22
C ARG A 5 9.28 5.43 -20.54
N PHE A 6 8.51 6.26 -19.85
CA PHE A 6 7.10 6.00 -19.58
C PHE A 6 6.32 6.22 -20.88
N ALA A 7 5.72 5.16 -21.39
CA ALA A 7 4.85 5.12 -22.57
C ALA A 7 4.16 3.74 -22.54
N PHE A 8 2.87 3.51 -22.78
CA PHE A 8 1.88 4.21 -23.58
C PHE A 8 0.47 4.04 -22.96
N PRO A 9 -0.52 4.85 -23.40
CA PRO A 9 -1.90 4.91 -22.96
C PRO A 9 -2.75 3.83 -23.63
N PHE A 10 -3.92 3.55 -23.06
CA PHE A 10 -4.97 2.78 -23.72
C PHE A 10 -6.14 3.69 -24.06
N LEU A 11 -6.38 3.84 -25.36
CA LEU A 11 -7.53 4.50 -25.95
C LEU A 11 -8.61 3.42 -26.13
N LEU A 12 -9.76 3.55 -25.48
CA LEU A 12 -10.96 2.81 -25.88
C LEU A 12 -12.21 3.68 -25.73
N SER A 13 -12.89 3.77 -26.86
CA SER A 13 -14.17 4.38 -27.13
C SER A 13 -15.30 3.89 -26.20
N GLY A 14 -16.19 4.82 -25.90
CA GLY A 14 -17.63 4.63 -25.63
C GLY A 14 -18.10 3.31 -25.03
N LEU A 15 -18.28 3.31 -23.71
CA LEU A 15 -19.27 2.47 -23.05
C LEU A 15 -19.84 3.29 -21.89
N SER A 16 -21.12 3.68 -21.98
CA SER A 16 -21.84 4.17 -20.80
C SER A 16 -21.98 3.01 -19.83
N LEU A 17 -21.02 2.89 -18.92
CA LEU A 17 -21.10 1.97 -17.80
C LEU A 17 -21.51 2.80 -16.60
N THR A 18 -22.76 2.66 -16.18
CA THR A 18 -23.13 2.98 -14.79
C THR A 18 -22.36 1.99 -13.93
N ALA A 19 -21.10 2.30 -13.64
CA ALA A 19 -20.28 1.53 -12.73
C ALA A 19 -20.92 1.69 -11.36
N ALA A 20 -21.76 0.72 -10.96
CA ALA A 20 -22.04 0.50 -9.56
C ALA A 20 -20.69 0.27 -8.91
N LEU A 21 -20.15 1.31 -8.26
CA LEU A 21 -18.90 1.22 -7.53
C LEU A 21 -19.05 0.01 -6.60
N PRO A 22 -18.16 -0.99 -6.67
CA PRO A 22 -18.21 -2.08 -5.70
C PRO A 22 -18.15 -1.41 -4.33
N VAL A 23 -19.13 -1.69 -3.49
CA VAL A 23 -19.05 -1.36 -2.06
C VAL A 23 -17.87 -2.18 -1.55
N VAL A 24 -16.68 -1.60 -1.63
CA VAL A 24 -15.48 -2.14 -0.99
C VAL A 24 -15.88 -2.28 0.46
N ALA A 25 -15.95 -3.51 0.96
CA ALA A 25 -16.30 -3.77 2.35
C ALA A 25 -15.41 -2.88 3.22
N GLN A 26 -16.01 -1.89 3.89
CA GLN A 26 -15.27 -0.92 4.70
C GLN A 26 -14.78 -1.63 5.96
N ILE A 27 -13.64 -2.29 5.84
CA ILE A 27 -12.96 -2.91 6.96
C ILE A 27 -12.40 -1.79 7.84
N PRO A 28 -12.50 -1.92 9.18
CA PRO A 28 -12.08 -0.89 10.12
C PRO A 28 -10.56 -0.73 10.13
N THR A 29 -10.04 0.09 9.21
CA THR A 29 -8.60 0.39 9.06
C THR A 29 -8.15 1.60 9.88
N ALA A 30 -9.08 2.39 10.42
CA ALA A 30 -8.76 3.64 11.12
C ALA A 30 -7.86 3.43 12.36
N ALA A 31 -8.16 2.42 13.17
CA ALA A 31 -7.36 2.10 14.36
C ALA A 31 -5.95 1.61 13.99
N PRO A 32 -5.79 0.62 13.07
CA PRO A 32 -4.48 0.25 12.55
C PRO A 32 -3.67 1.41 11.93
N ILE A 33 -4.30 2.29 11.15
CA ILE A 33 -3.63 3.46 10.57
C ILE A 33 -3.11 4.39 11.66
N THR A 34 -3.93 4.64 12.69
CA THR A 34 -3.53 5.49 13.82
C THR A 34 -2.38 4.87 14.60
N GLU A 35 -2.42 3.55 14.82
CA GLU A 35 -1.35 2.80 15.46
C GLU A 35 -0.05 2.90 14.68
N ALA A 36 -0.10 2.64 13.37
CA ALA A 36 1.04 2.68 12.47
C ALA A 36 1.65 4.09 12.36
N ALA A 37 0.80 5.11 12.21
CA ALA A 37 1.21 6.51 12.18
C ALA A 37 2.04 6.88 13.43
N ARG A 38 1.53 6.52 14.61
CA ARG A 38 2.22 6.77 15.89
C ARG A 38 3.51 5.96 16.00
N ARG A 39 3.50 4.69 15.60
CA ARG A 39 4.64 3.78 15.75
C ARG A 39 5.82 4.16 14.86
N PHE A 40 5.56 4.65 13.65
CA PHE A 40 6.59 4.90 12.63
C PHE A 40 6.81 6.39 12.32
N GLY A 41 6.14 7.30 13.05
CA GLY A 41 6.30 8.73 12.87
C GLY A 41 5.85 9.22 11.49
N LEU A 42 4.76 8.66 10.98
CA LEU A 42 4.17 9.01 9.68
C LEU A 42 2.81 9.69 9.89
N SER A 43 2.37 10.50 8.92
CA SER A 43 1.01 11.02 8.96
C SER A 43 0.00 9.91 8.61
N ALA A 44 -1.12 9.87 9.34
CA ALA A 44 -2.22 8.94 9.05
C ALA A 44 -2.78 9.14 7.63
N ASP A 45 -2.77 10.37 7.13
CA ASP A 45 -3.23 10.71 5.78
C ASP A 45 -2.35 10.12 4.69
N LEU A 46 -1.02 10.12 4.88
CA LEU A 46 -0.09 9.47 3.96
C LEU A 46 -0.35 7.96 3.89
N ILE A 47 -0.46 7.29 5.04
CA ILE A 47 -0.73 5.85 5.10
C ILE A 47 -2.06 5.53 4.39
N ARG A 48 -3.11 6.33 4.65
CA ARG A 48 -4.41 6.16 4.01
C ARG A 48 -4.35 6.38 2.49
N ALA A 49 -3.58 7.36 2.03
CA ALA A 49 -3.41 7.63 0.61
C ALA A 49 -2.71 6.46 -0.10
N VAL A 50 -1.62 5.94 0.49
CA VAL A 50 -0.90 4.77 -0.05
C VAL A 50 -1.79 3.53 -0.05
N LEU A 51 -2.47 3.21 1.06
CA LEU A 51 -3.40 2.07 1.10
C LEU A 51 -4.47 2.14 -0.01
N ARG A 52 -5.06 3.32 -0.24
CA ARG A 52 -6.04 3.51 -1.31
C ARG A 52 -5.43 3.32 -2.69
N LEU A 53 -4.20 3.78 -2.90
CA LEU A 53 -3.49 3.62 -4.17
C LEU A 53 -3.12 2.15 -4.44
N GLU A 54 -2.66 1.43 -3.41
CA GLU A 54 -2.14 0.07 -3.54
C GLU A 54 -3.24 -0.97 -3.74
N SER A 55 -4.32 -0.92 -2.93
CA SER A 55 -5.36 -1.96 -2.97
C SER A 55 -6.79 -1.43 -3.09
N GLY A 56 -7.00 -0.10 -3.08
CA GLY A 56 -8.33 0.48 -2.99
C GLY A 56 -9.07 0.16 -1.68
N GLY A 57 -8.37 -0.39 -0.69
CA GLY A 57 -8.97 -0.86 0.57
C GLY A 57 -9.39 -2.33 0.58
N ASP A 58 -9.04 -3.11 -0.45
CA ASP A 58 -9.24 -4.56 -0.45
C ASP A 58 -8.13 -5.25 0.38
N PRO A 59 -8.46 -5.90 1.51
CA PRO A 59 -7.47 -6.61 2.33
C PRO A 59 -7.01 -7.92 1.70
N GLN A 60 -7.75 -8.48 0.74
CA GLN A 60 -7.45 -9.76 0.07
C GLN A 60 -6.72 -9.53 -1.26
N ALA A 61 -6.38 -8.28 -1.57
CA ALA A 61 -5.72 -7.90 -2.81
C ALA A 61 -4.41 -8.69 -3.03
N ARG A 62 -4.29 -9.25 -4.23
CA ARG A 62 -3.07 -9.93 -4.71
C ARG A 62 -2.72 -9.40 -6.08
N SER A 63 -1.52 -8.84 -6.24
CA SER A 63 -1.06 -8.41 -7.56
C SER A 63 -0.61 -9.60 -8.42
N PRO A 64 -0.56 -9.47 -9.75
CA PRO A 64 0.02 -10.48 -10.64
C PRO A 64 1.48 -10.83 -10.33
N LYS A 65 2.22 -9.91 -9.69
CA LYS A 65 3.61 -10.12 -9.26
C LYS A 65 3.71 -10.76 -7.87
N GLY A 66 2.59 -10.97 -7.19
CA GLY A 66 2.53 -11.63 -5.88
C GLY A 66 2.58 -10.69 -4.68
N ALA A 67 2.37 -9.38 -4.85
CA ALA A 67 2.20 -8.46 -3.72
C ALA A 67 0.90 -8.76 -2.95
N LEU A 68 0.90 -8.59 -1.63
CA LEU A 68 -0.16 -9.08 -0.75
C LEU A 68 -0.76 -7.97 0.13
N GLY A 69 -2.08 -8.02 0.31
CA GLY A 69 -2.81 -7.28 1.33
C GLY A 69 -3.03 -5.80 1.02
N LEU A 70 -3.46 -5.04 2.05
CA LEU A 70 -3.84 -3.64 1.94
C LEU A 70 -2.73 -2.72 1.44
N MET A 71 -1.48 -3.02 1.79
CA MET A 71 -0.32 -2.19 1.41
C MET A 71 0.59 -2.88 0.40
N GLN A 72 0.09 -3.91 -0.29
CA GLN A 72 0.76 -4.60 -1.40
C GLN A 72 2.25 -4.90 -1.12
N ILE A 73 2.52 -5.59 -0.01
CA ILE A 73 3.88 -5.96 0.38
C ILE A 73 4.29 -7.26 -0.34
N MET A 74 5.50 -7.28 -0.89
CA MET A 74 6.06 -8.49 -1.51
C MET A 74 6.37 -9.56 -0.44
N PRO A 75 6.22 -10.86 -0.74
CA PRO A 75 6.36 -11.92 0.27
C PRO A 75 7.73 -11.96 0.96
N GLU A 76 8.80 -11.69 0.22
CA GLU A 76 10.16 -11.61 0.76
C GLU A 76 10.27 -10.46 1.77
N THR A 77 9.84 -9.27 1.39
CA THR A 77 9.80 -8.08 2.25
C THR A 77 8.93 -8.28 3.48
N TRP A 78 7.76 -8.92 3.33
CA TRP A 78 6.86 -9.26 4.44
C TRP A 78 7.57 -10.09 5.49
N THR A 79 8.31 -11.12 5.04
CA THR A 79 9.04 -12.05 5.91
C THR A 79 10.06 -11.31 6.78
N ASP A 80 10.74 -10.30 6.25
CA ASP A 80 11.69 -9.49 7.00
C ASP A 80 11.00 -8.52 7.96
N LEU A 81 9.97 -7.80 7.48
CA LEU A 81 9.23 -6.81 8.27
C LEU A 81 8.53 -7.44 9.46
N ARG A 82 7.88 -8.59 9.28
CA ARG A 82 7.14 -9.24 10.36
C ARG A 82 8.05 -9.67 11.51
N ARG A 83 9.28 -10.12 11.22
CA ARG A 83 10.25 -10.47 12.25
C ARG A 83 10.74 -9.23 12.98
N ARG A 84 11.10 -8.16 12.26
CA ARG A 84 11.63 -6.93 12.85
C ARG A 84 10.61 -6.15 13.68
N HIS A 85 9.33 -6.23 13.29
CA HIS A 85 8.26 -5.47 13.93
C HIS A 85 7.28 -6.33 14.75
N ALA A 86 7.61 -7.61 14.97
CA ALA A 86 6.80 -8.56 15.74
C ALA A 86 5.33 -8.61 15.27
N LEU A 87 5.14 -8.83 13.96
CA LEU A 87 3.82 -8.98 13.34
C LEU A 87 3.43 -10.47 13.24
N GLY A 88 2.13 -10.73 13.08
CA GLY A 88 1.56 -12.06 12.90
C GLY A 88 1.96 -12.73 11.58
N ASP A 89 1.38 -13.89 11.32
CA ASP A 89 1.70 -14.74 10.15
C ASP A 89 0.98 -14.34 8.87
N ASP A 90 -0.10 -13.56 8.97
CA ASP A 90 -1.00 -13.29 7.86
C ASP A 90 -0.78 -11.90 7.25
N PRO A 91 -0.26 -11.78 6.01
CA PRO A 91 -0.14 -10.50 5.31
C PRO A 91 -1.48 -9.90 4.87
N PHE A 92 -2.57 -10.66 4.94
CA PHE A 92 -3.93 -10.21 4.66
C PHE A 92 -4.67 -9.71 5.90
N ASP A 93 -4.09 -9.88 7.09
CA ASP A 93 -4.60 -9.23 8.29
C ASP A 93 -4.50 -7.70 8.12
N PRO A 94 -5.62 -6.96 8.23
CA PRO A 94 -5.61 -5.52 7.98
C PRO A 94 -4.62 -4.77 8.86
N ARG A 95 -4.50 -5.15 10.13
CA ARG A 95 -3.63 -4.45 11.07
C ARG A 95 -2.17 -4.67 10.72
N ASP A 96 -1.78 -5.92 10.51
CA ASP A 96 -0.39 -6.27 10.26
C ASP A 96 0.06 -5.84 8.86
N SER A 97 -0.82 -5.91 7.85
CA SER A 97 -0.56 -5.34 6.52
C SER A 97 -0.25 -3.84 6.58
N ILE A 98 -1.06 -3.08 7.35
CA ILE A 98 -0.87 -1.63 7.54
C ILE A 98 0.41 -1.32 8.31
N LEU A 99 0.70 -2.08 9.38
CA LEU A 99 1.93 -1.90 10.16
C LEU A 99 3.17 -2.20 9.33
N ALA A 100 3.16 -3.29 8.55
CA ALA A 100 4.28 -3.64 7.66
C ALA A 100 4.51 -2.57 6.59
N GLY A 101 3.45 -2.12 5.91
CA GLY A 101 3.59 -1.09 4.89
C GLY A 101 4.04 0.26 5.44
N ALA A 102 3.56 0.67 6.62
CA ALA A 102 4.03 1.89 7.28
C ALA A 102 5.50 1.79 7.72
N ALA A 103 5.94 0.65 8.24
CA ALA A 103 7.35 0.41 8.55
C ALA A 103 8.22 0.56 7.29
N TYR A 104 7.79 -0.05 6.19
CA TYR A 104 8.51 0.01 4.92
C TYR A 104 8.56 1.43 4.36
N LEU A 105 7.45 2.18 4.40
CA LEU A 105 7.42 3.59 4.01
C LEU A 105 8.40 4.44 4.82
N ARG A 106 8.50 4.22 6.13
CA ARG A 106 9.47 4.91 7.00
C ARG A 106 10.91 4.61 6.56
N GLU A 107 11.22 3.34 6.28
CA GLU A 107 12.55 2.94 5.80
C GLU A 107 12.93 3.62 4.48
N LEU A 108 11.98 3.73 3.55
CA LEU A 108 12.21 4.43 2.29
C LEU A 108 12.44 5.93 2.52
N LEU A 109 11.68 6.56 3.40
CA LEU A 109 11.87 7.98 3.74
C LEU A 109 13.20 8.23 4.47
N ASP A 110 13.66 7.30 5.30
CA ASP A 110 14.97 7.37 5.96
C ASP A 110 16.12 7.23 4.95
N HIS A 111 15.96 6.35 3.96
CA HIS A 111 17.00 6.07 2.98
C HIS A 111 17.13 7.15 1.90
N TYR A 112 16.01 7.70 1.43
CA TYR A 112 15.96 8.62 0.28
C TYR A 112 15.64 10.07 0.64
N GLY A 113 15.28 10.36 1.89
CA GLY A 113 14.85 11.70 2.32
C GLY A 113 13.47 12.11 1.80
N SER A 114 13.02 13.31 2.18
CA SER A 114 11.68 13.85 1.88
C SER A 114 11.48 14.78 0.64
N PRO A 115 12.35 14.92 -0.40
CA PRO A 115 12.06 15.95 -1.41
C PRO A 115 11.11 15.58 -2.56
N GLY A 116 10.78 14.30 -2.83
CA GLY A 116 10.08 13.99 -4.09
C GLY A 116 9.57 12.56 -4.34
N PHE A 117 9.29 11.76 -3.32
CA PHE A 117 8.91 10.35 -3.50
C PHE A 117 7.52 10.10 -4.17
N LEU A 118 6.73 11.16 -4.43
CA LEU A 118 5.39 11.05 -5.06
C LEU A 118 5.27 11.83 -6.39
N ALA A 119 6.36 12.39 -6.91
CA ALA A 119 6.35 13.17 -8.14
C ALA A 119 7.39 12.62 -9.13
N ALA A 120 7.09 11.46 -9.72
CA ALA A 120 7.81 10.93 -10.88
C ALA A 120 6.84 10.15 -11.77
#